data_AF-A0A0A9W6B2-F1
#
_entry.id   AF-A0A0A9W6B2-F1
#
_cell.length_a   1.000
_cell.length_b   1.000
_cell.length_c   1.000
_cell.angle_alpha   90.00
_cell.angle_beta   90.00
_cell.angle_gamma   90.00
#
_symmetry.space_group_name_H-M   'P 1'
#
loop_
_entity.id
_entity.type
_entity.pdbx_description
1 polymer ?
#
loop_
_entity_poly.entity_id
_entity_poly.type
_entity_poly.pdbx_seq_one_letter_code
_entity_poly.pdbx_strand_id
1 'polypeptide(L)'
;MFTLPHPSIHLCTHPHVLPCTCARRLPTELQNRIEYLQNLTTFHNSERQFNICIAYSSVAEMYHAFQCCCATPNATSVTQHLFTSSNYPQLIVRTSGERRLSDFLLMQAAHANSSILFIDKLWPAITIWDIISILFQYQG
;
A
#
# COMPACT_ATOMS: atom_id res chain seq x y z
N MET A 1 14.33 8.63 33.49
CA MET A 1 14.00 9.27 32.19
C MET A 1 14.73 8.46 31.13
N PHE A 2 14.04 8.08 30.05
CA PHE A 2 14.15 6.81 29.30
C PHE A 2 13.38 5.65 29.94
N THR A 3 12.07 5.65 29.72
CA THR A 3 11.20 4.48 29.91
C THR A 3 10.87 3.94 28.52
N LEU A 4 11.44 2.79 28.17
CA LEU A 4 10.90 1.92 27.12
C LEU A 4 9.59 1.32 27.65
N PRO A 5 8.44 1.47 26.98
CA PRO A 5 7.31 0.60 27.23
C PRO A 5 7.42 -0.61 26.29
N HIS A 6 7.38 -1.80 26.91
CA HIS A 6 7.17 -3.16 26.40
C HIS A 6 7.03 -3.40 24.87
N PRO A 7 7.65 -4.49 24.33
CA PRO A 7 7.30 -5.02 23.03
C PRO A 7 6.00 -5.83 23.17
N SER A 8 4.87 -5.14 23.31
CA SER A 8 3.57 -5.76 23.12
C SER A 8 3.43 -6.03 21.62
N ILE A 9 3.70 -7.25 21.17
CA ILE A 9 3.24 -7.71 19.85
C ILE A 9 1.72 -7.76 19.93
N HIS A 10 1.07 -6.61 19.72
CA HIS A 10 -0.34 -6.56 19.42
C HIS A 10 -0.52 -7.25 18.07
N LEU A 11 -0.85 -8.54 18.07
CA LEU A 11 -1.43 -9.19 16.89
C LEU A 11 -2.70 -8.42 16.54
N CYS A 12 -2.64 -7.66 15.46
CA CYS A 12 -3.72 -6.78 15.04
C CYS A 12 -4.93 -7.64 14.65
N THR A 13 -6.01 -7.61 15.42
CA THR A 13 -7.21 -8.37 15.09
C THR A 13 -8.02 -7.71 13.97
N HIS A 14 -7.81 -6.42 13.69
CA HIS A 14 -8.60 -5.65 12.72
C HIS A 14 -7.73 -4.65 11.93
N PRO A 15 -7.15 -5.05 10.78
CA PRO A 15 -6.45 -4.14 9.89
C PRO A 15 -7.45 -3.22 9.15
N HIS A 16 -7.12 -1.94 8.98
CA HIS A 16 -7.89 -1.02 8.15
C HIS A 16 -7.69 -1.32 6.67
N VAL A 17 -8.73 -1.76 5.96
CA VAL A 17 -8.63 -2.15 4.55
C VAL A 17 -9.04 -1.01 3.64
N LEU A 18 -8.12 -0.51 2.80
CA LEU A 18 -8.45 0.44 1.73
C LEU A 18 -8.29 -0.22 0.35
N PRO A 19 -9.29 -0.10 -0.53
CA PRO A 19 -9.16 -0.49 -1.92
C PRO A 19 -8.37 0.58 -2.67
N CYS A 20 -7.26 0.17 -3.28
CA CYS A 20 -6.51 1.02 -4.18
C CYS A 20 -6.99 0.82 -5.61
N THR A 21 -8.28 0.98 -5.92
CA THR A 21 -8.82 0.59 -7.23
C THR A 21 -9.93 1.46 -7.78
N CYS A 22 -10.10 1.43 -9.10
CA CYS A 22 -11.34 1.84 -9.74
C CYS A 22 -12.38 0.73 -9.57
N ALA A 23 -13.07 0.71 -8.42
CA ALA A 23 -14.05 -0.32 -8.02
C ALA A 23 -15.12 -0.62 -9.09
N ARG A 24 -15.43 0.36 -9.94
CA ARG A 24 -16.34 0.23 -11.10
C ARG A 24 -15.96 -0.88 -12.09
N ARG A 25 -14.71 -1.37 -12.07
CA ARG A 25 -14.24 -2.46 -12.94
C ARG A 25 -14.45 -3.86 -12.37
N LEU A 26 -14.86 -4.00 -11.11
CA LEU A 26 -15.08 -5.29 -10.45
C LEU A 26 -16.56 -5.72 -10.52
N PRO A 27 -16.88 -7.02 -10.41
CA PRO A 27 -18.26 -7.47 -10.27
C PRO A 27 -18.95 -6.85 -9.05
N THR A 28 -20.25 -6.55 -9.16
CA THR A 28 -21.03 -5.87 -8.10
C THR A 28 -20.95 -6.57 -6.75
N GLU A 29 -20.95 -7.91 -6.74
CA GLU A 29 -20.77 -8.69 -5.50
C GLU A 29 -19.45 -8.36 -4.80
N LEU A 30 -18.36 -8.27 -5.58
CA LEU A 30 -17.03 -7.96 -5.05
C LEU A 30 -16.95 -6.52 -4.55
N GLN A 31 -17.60 -5.58 -5.26
CA GLN A 31 -17.72 -4.18 -4.82
C GLN A 31 -18.42 -4.10 -3.46
N ASN A 32 -19.57 -4.76 -3.31
CA ASN A 32 -20.34 -4.77 -2.06
C ASN A 32 -19.54 -5.38 -0.90
N ARG A 33 -18.76 -6.45 -1.16
CA ARG A 33 -17.91 -7.08 -0.14
C ARG A 33 -16.74 -6.19 0.27
N ILE A 34 -16.12 -5.48 -0.68
CA ILE A 34 -15.07 -4.51 -0.38
C ILE A 34 -15.64 -3.39 0.48
N GLU A 35 -16.78 -2.81 0.10
CA GLU A 35 -17.43 -1.73 0.85
C GLU A 35 -17.80 -2.19 2.27
N TYR A 36 -18.34 -3.40 2.41
CA TYR A 36 -18.61 -4.02 3.71
C TYR A 36 -17.35 -4.11 4.58
N LEU A 37 -16.24 -4.61 4.03
CA LEU A 37 -14.97 -4.74 4.76
C LEU A 37 -14.38 -3.37 5.14
N GLN A 38 -14.50 -2.37 4.27
CA GLN A 38 -14.09 -1.00 4.59
C GLN A 38 -14.88 -0.46 5.76
N ASN A 39 -16.22 -0.53 5.71
CA ASN A 39 -17.08 -0.02 6.78
C ASN A 39 -16.80 -0.69 8.13
N LEU A 40 -16.51 -2.00 8.14
CA LEU A 40 -16.15 -2.71 9.37
C LEU A 40 -14.78 -2.28 9.95
N THR A 41 -13.83 -1.92 9.10
CA THR A 41 -12.43 -1.72 9.51
C THR A 41 -12.06 -0.25 9.69
N THR A 42 -12.81 0.67 9.06
CA THR A 42 -12.59 2.12 9.12
C THR A 42 -13.11 2.79 10.38
N PHE A 43 -14.17 2.25 11.01
CA PHE A 43 -14.80 2.92 12.16
C PHE A 43 -13.98 2.89 13.46
N HIS A 44 -12.96 2.03 13.59
CA HIS A 44 -12.32 1.78 14.89
C HIS A 44 -10.78 1.65 14.91
N ASN A 45 -10.06 1.74 13.78
CA ASN A 45 -8.61 1.52 13.77
C ASN A 45 -7.85 2.52 12.89
N SER A 46 -7.10 3.43 13.54
CA SER A 46 -6.21 4.40 12.89
C SER A 46 -4.73 4.00 12.93
N GLU A 47 -4.35 3.03 13.76
CA GLU A 47 -2.93 2.74 14.02
C GLU A 47 -2.25 1.93 12.92
N ARG A 48 -3.00 1.11 12.16
CA ARG A 48 -2.44 0.20 11.15
C ARG A 48 -3.33 0.09 9.93
N GLN A 49 -2.72 0.32 8.76
CA GLN A 49 -3.39 0.27 7.46
C GLN A 49 -2.89 -0.92 6.65
N PHE A 50 -3.81 -1.64 6.03
CA PHE A 50 -3.53 -2.73 5.11
C PHE A 50 -4.23 -2.47 3.78
N ASN A 51 -3.45 -2.04 2.80
CA ASN A 51 -3.97 -1.63 1.50
C ASN A 51 -3.94 -2.82 0.54
N ILE A 52 -5.11 -3.20 0.00
CA ILE A 52 -5.21 -4.27 -1.00
C ILE A 52 -5.44 -3.64 -2.37
N CYS A 53 -4.49 -3.84 -3.27
CA CYS A 53 -4.56 -3.35 -4.64
C CYS A 53 -5.17 -4.42 -5.56
N ILE A 54 -6.43 -4.27 -5.94
CA ILE A 54 -7.15 -5.21 -6.83
C ILE A 54 -7.56 -4.48 -8.10
N ALA A 55 -7.30 -4.99 -9.30
CA ALA A 55 -7.54 -4.24 -10.55
C ALA A 55 -6.90 -2.83 -10.54
N TYR A 56 -5.74 -2.73 -9.87
CA TYR A 56 -4.96 -1.51 -9.71
C TYR A 56 -4.01 -1.30 -10.89
N SER A 57 -3.76 -0.03 -11.20
CA SER A 57 -2.75 0.44 -12.15
C SER A 57 -2.30 1.82 -11.68
N SER A 58 -1.00 2.03 -11.54
CA SER A 58 -0.45 3.33 -11.12
C SER A 58 -0.73 4.41 -12.17
N VAL A 59 -0.69 4.06 -13.46
CA VAL A 59 -1.11 4.98 -14.53
C VAL A 59 -2.58 5.37 -14.41
N ALA A 60 -3.48 4.42 -14.14
CA ALA A 60 -4.90 4.72 -13.98
C ALA A 60 -5.18 5.58 -12.73
N GLU A 61 -4.45 5.34 -11.64
CA GLU A 61 -4.50 6.16 -10.42
C GLU A 61 -4.04 7.59 -10.69
N MET A 62 -2.91 7.77 -11.39
CA MET A 62 -2.43 9.10 -11.77
C MET A 62 -3.45 9.84 -12.63
N TYR A 63 -4.01 9.17 -13.63
CA TYR A 63 -5.05 9.76 -14.47
C TYR A 63 -6.25 10.26 -13.63
N HIS A 64 -6.72 9.44 -12.69
CA HIS A 64 -7.77 9.84 -11.75
C HIS A 64 -7.36 11.05 -10.88
N ALA A 65 -6.16 11.03 -10.31
CA ALA A 65 -5.67 12.13 -9.50
C ALA A 65 -5.60 13.45 -10.30
N PHE A 66 -5.12 13.40 -11.54
CA PHE A 66 -5.10 14.55 -12.45
C PHE A 66 -6.51 15.07 -12.75
N GLN A 67 -7.48 14.18 -12.98
CA GLN A 67 -8.88 14.58 -13.17
C GLN A 67 -9.43 15.33 -11.95
N CYS A 68 -9.13 14.87 -10.74
CA CYS A 68 -9.57 15.51 -9.50
C CYS A 68 -8.92 16.87 -9.26
N CYS A 69 -7.65 17.07 -9.67
CA CYS A 69 -6.94 18.33 -9.46
C CYS A 69 -6.93 19.28 -10.66
N CYS A 70 -7.77 19.07 -11.68
CA CYS A 70 -7.76 19.85 -12.93
C CYS A 70 -7.85 21.37 -12.73
N ALA A 71 -8.56 21.83 -11.70
CA ALA A 71 -8.72 23.26 -11.41
C ALA A 71 -7.43 23.91 -10.87
N THR A 72 -6.58 23.14 -10.18
CA THR A 72 -5.36 23.61 -9.52
C THR A 72 -4.26 22.55 -9.61
N PRO A 73 -3.74 22.27 -10.82
CA PRO A 73 -2.74 21.23 -11.00
C PRO A 73 -1.41 21.68 -10.39
N ASN A 74 -1.01 21.02 -9.30
CA ASN A 74 0.31 21.12 -8.71
C ASN A 74 0.70 19.77 -8.11
N ALA A 75 2.00 19.57 -7.85
CA ALA A 75 2.52 18.29 -7.36
C ALA A 75 1.83 17.82 -6.08
N THR A 76 1.59 18.73 -5.12
CA THR A 76 0.90 18.43 -3.86
C THR A 76 -0.56 18.03 -4.07
N SER A 77 -1.25 18.70 -4.98
CA SER A 77 -2.64 18.42 -5.31
C SER A 77 -2.77 17.04 -5.96
N VAL A 78 -1.86 16.68 -6.87
CA VAL A 78 -1.83 15.34 -7.48
C VAL A 78 -1.63 14.26 -6.41
N THR A 79 -0.66 14.44 -5.52
CA THR A 79 -0.31 13.43 -4.51
C THR A 79 -1.42 13.25 -3.47
N GLN A 80 -2.13 14.32 -3.11
CA GLN A 80 -3.31 14.26 -2.23
C GLN A 80 -4.48 13.45 -2.81
N HIS A 81 -4.61 13.39 -4.14
CA HIS A 81 -5.70 12.68 -4.82
C HIS A 81 -5.34 11.26 -5.28
N LEU A 82 -4.16 10.74 -4.94
CA LEU A 82 -3.84 9.32 -5.10
C LEU A 82 -4.73 8.47 -4.17
N PHE A 83 -4.99 7.20 -4.53
CA PHE A 83 -5.78 6.29 -3.70
C PHE A 83 -5.09 5.97 -2.36
N THR A 84 -3.76 6.11 -2.30
CA THR A 84 -2.92 5.85 -1.11
C THR A 84 -2.27 7.10 -0.54
N SER A 85 -2.86 8.29 -0.77
CA SER A 85 -2.29 9.58 -0.37
C SER A 85 -2.00 9.74 1.13
N SER A 86 -2.58 8.90 1.99
CA SER A 86 -2.40 8.93 3.44
C SER A 86 -1.07 8.36 3.93
N ASN A 87 -0.48 7.40 3.21
CA ASN A 87 0.74 6.73 3.66
C ASN A 87 1.48 6.09 2.47
N TYR A 88 2.69 6.55 2.21
CA TYR A 88 3.54 6.03 1.15
C TYR A 88 4.46 4.92 1.67
N PRO A 89 4.66 3.82 0.92
CA PRO A 89 5.57 2.78 1.32
C PRO A 89 7.00 3.30 1.34
N GLN A 90 7.76 3.01 2.40
CA GLN A 90 9.19 3.29 2.40
C GLN A 90 10.02 2.15 1.77
N LEU A 91 9.44 0.95 1.74
CA LEU A 91 10.04 -0.26 1.20
C LEU A 91 9.02 -0.95 0.28
N ILE A 92 9.45 -1.27 -0.94
CA ILE A 92 8.69 -2.08 -1.89
C ILE A 92 9.45 -3.36 -2.14
N VAL A 93 8.83 -4.49 -1.82
CA VAL A 93 9.40 -5.82 -2.02
C VAL A 93 8.73 -6.48 -3.21
N ARG A 94 9.52 -6.99 -4.14
CA ARG A 94 9.03 -7.81 -5.26
C ARG A 94 9.72 -9.16 -5.29
N THR A 95 8.92 -10.20 -5.50
CA THR A 95 9.32 -11.60 -5.46
C THR A 95 9.50 -12.19 -6.85
N SER A 96 9.88 -13.46 -6.91
CA SER A 96 9.97 -14.27 -8.13
C SER A 96 11.07 -13.84 -9.11
N GLY A 97 12.08 -13.10 -8.66
CA GLY A 97 13.26 -12.71 -9.44
C GLY A 97 13.03 -11.59 -10.45
N GLU A 98 11.83 -11.00 -10.47
CA GLU A 98 11.43 -10.03 -11.48
C GLU A 98 11.91 -8.62 -11.12
N ARG A 99 12.78 -8.02 -11.95
CA ARG A 99 13.38 -6.70 -11.70
C ARG A 99 12.63 -5.56 -12.40
N ARG A 100 11.35 -5.39 -12.08
CA ARG A 100 10.50 -4.29 -12.57
C ARG A 100 9.43 -3.93 -11.54
N LEU A 101 8.78 -2.77 -11.63
CA LEU A 101 7.64 -2.45 -10.76
C LEU A 101 6.29 -2.94 -11.31
N SER A 102 6.18 -3.15 -12.63
CA SER A 102 4.93 -3.56 -13.29
C SER A 102 3.74 -2.65 -12.96
N ASP A 103 3.91 -1.34 -13.13
CA ASP A 103 2.83 -0.36 -12.93
C ASP A 103 2.27 -0.36 -11.49
N PHE A 104 3.14 -0.60 -10.50
CA PHE A 104 2.78 -0.65 -9.09
C PHE A 104 3.36 0.54 -8.31
N LEU A 105 2.48 1.38 -7.73
CA LEU A 105 2.79 2.48 -6.81
C LEU A 105 3.91 3.41 -7.31
N LEU A 106 3.92 3.78 -8.59
CA LEU A 106 5.03 4.52 -9.21
C LEU A 106 5.20 5.93 -8.60
N MET A 107 4.11 6.67 -8.44
CA MET A 107 4.17 8.02 -7.85
C MET A 107 4.58 7.97 -6.39
N GLN A 108 4.06 7.00 -5.64
CA GLN A 108 4.35 6.82 -4.23
C GLN A 108 5.82 6.41 -4.05
N ALA A 109 6.32 5.50 -4.89
CA ALA A 109 7.70 5.05 -4.89
C ALA A 109 8.69 6.21 -5.12
N ALA A 110 8.39 7.04 -6.12
CA ALA A 110 9.22 8.19 -6.45
C ALA A 110 9.13 9.29 -5.37
N HIS A 111 7.92 9.63 -4.93
CA HIS A 111 7.70 10.73 -3.99
C HIS A 111 8.25 10.44 -2.59
N ALA A 112 8.14 9.20 -2.13
CA ALA A 112 8.65 8.80 -0.81
C ALA A 112 10.10 8.32 -0.82
N ASN A 113 10.76 8.37 -1.99
CA ASN A 113 12.11 7.83 -2.20
C ASN A 113 12.23 6.38 -1.68
N SER A 114 11.28 5.53 -2.08
CA SER A 114 11.16 4.18 -1.54
C SER A 114 12.36 3.31 -1.93
N SER A 115 12.82 2.50 -0.99
CA SER A 115 13.76 1.41 -1.27
C SER A 115 13.02 0.30 -2.01
N ILE A 116 13.62 -0.22 -3.09
CA ILE A 116 13.03 -1.31 -3.88
C ILE A 116 13.93 -2.53 -3.74
N LEU A 117 13.37 -3.61 -3.21
CA LEU A 117 14.06 -4.88 -3.03
C LEU A 117 13.46 -5.96 -3.93
N PHE A 118 14.31 -6.60 -4.71
CA PHE A 118 13.95 -7.73 -5.56
C PHE A 118 14.48 -9.03 -4.95
N ILE A 119 13.61 -10.03 -4.85
CA ILE A 119 13.90 -11.33 -4.23
C ILE A 119 13.56 -12.43 -5.21
N ASP A 120 14.46 -13.39 -5.37
CA ASP A 120 14.29 -14.49 -6.33
C ASP A 120 13.24 -15.51 -5.88
N LYS A 121 12.98 -15.59 -4.58
CA LYS A 121 12.02 -16.51 -3.97
C LYS A 121 10.60 -16.24 -4.47
N LEU A 122 9.84 -17.30 -4.76
CA LEU A 122 8.43 -17.19 -5.16
C LEU A 122 7.55 -16.73 -3.99
N TRP A 123 6.47 -15.98 -4.28
CA TRP A 123 5.55 -15.45 -3.25
C TRP A 123 5.02 -16.53 -2.27
N PRO A 124 4.50 -17.69 -2.72
CA PRO A 124 3.97 -18.70 -1.79
C PRO A 124 5.05 -19.37 -0.91
N ALA A 125 6.32 -19.21 -1.27
CA ALA A 125 7.44 -19.79 -0.54
C ALA A 125 8.05 -18.83 0.50
N ILE A 126 7.54 -17.59 0.61
CA ILE A 126 8.02 -16.64 1.63
C ILE A 126 7.70 -17.16 3.03
N THR A 127 8.71 -17.10 3.88
CA THR A 127 8.66 -17.43 5.30
C THR A 127 8.89 -16.17 6.13
N ILE A 128 8.58 -16.25 7.43
CA ILE A 128 8.84 -15.15 8.36
C ILE A 128 10.32 -14.76 8.43
N TRP A 129 11.23 -15.72 8.24
CA TRP A 129 12.68 -15.46 8.23
C TRP A 129 13.09 -14.60 7.05
N ASP A 130 12.47 -14.80 5.87
CA ASP A 130 12.72 -13.96 4.72
C ASP A 130 12.26 -12.52 5.00
N ILE A 131 11.09 -12.34 5.63
CA ILE A 131 10.59 -11.01 6.03
C ILE A 131 11.56 -10.32 6.99
N ILE A 132 12.09 -11.04 7.98
CA ILE A 132 13.09 -10.50 8.91
C ILE A 132 14.37 -10.09 8.16
N SER A 133 14.87 -10.93 7.27
CA SER A 133 16.06 -10.62 6.44
C SER A 133 15.85 -9.39 5.56
N ILE A 134 14.67 -9.23 4.97
CA ILE A 134 14.27 -8.06 4.18
C ILE A 134 14.31 -6.79 5.03
N LEU A 135 13.76 -6.84 6.25
CA LEU A 135 13.75 -5.68 7.14
C LEU A 135 15.16 -5.28 7.57
N PHE A 136 16.04 -6.26 7.84
CA PHE A 136 17.45 -5.98 8.12
C PHE A 136 18.15 -5.33 6.94
N GLN A 137 17.90 -5.80 5.71
CA GLN A 137 18.48 -5.21 4.50
C GLN A 137 17.99 -3.78 4.24
N TYR A 138 16.77 -3.44 4.67
CA TYR A 138 16.25 -2.09 4.55
C TYR A 138 16.83 -1.12 5.59
N GLN A 139 17.19 -1.60 6.79
CA GLN A 139 17.72 -0.78 7.88
C GLN A 139 19.23 -0.53 7.80
N GLY A 140 19.98 -1.41 7.13
CA GLY A 140 21.43 -1.32 6.96
C GLY A 140 21.83 -0.46 5.77
#